data_AF-A0A3S3UV45-F1
#
_entry.id   AF-A0A3S3UV45-F1
#
_cell.length_a   1.000
_cell.length_b   1.000
_cell.length_c   1.000
_cell.angle_alpha   90.00
_cell.angle_beta   90.00
_cell.angle_gamma   90.00
#
_symmetry.space_group_name_H-M   'P 1'
#
loop_
_entity.id
_entity.type
_entity.pdbx_description
1 polymer ?
#
loop_
_entity_poly.entity_id
_entity_poly.type
_entity_poly.pdbx_seq_one_letter_code
_entity_poly.pdbx_strand_id
1 'polypeptide(L)'
;MVSDGQLAAVASGHGAAELGDLPEWNLADLYSGMQAAELKRDIAKAAQDAISFETRWKGTLAAEAERGAAGRLGEALRAYEALEELIGRIVSYAGLVYAGNTADPQRAKLYGDIQEKMTDASAHLLFFALELNLIDDAVIEGALRVGGVAGIDQPG
;
A
#
# COMPACT_ATOMS: atom_id res chain seq x y z
N MET A 1 -71.35 19.29 -11.33
CA MET A 1 -70.38 18.20 -11.50
C MET A 1 -69.02 18.70 -11.04
N VAL A 2 -68.53 18.12 -9.92
CA VAL A 2 -67.11 17.89 -9.54
C VAL A 2 -66.22 19.15 -9.43
N SER A 3 -65.58 19.52 -8.31
CA SER A 3 -65.47 18.98 -6.95
C SER A 3 -64.84 20.04 -6.02
N ASP A 4 -65.19 19.93 -4.75
CA ASP A 4 -64.48 20.46 -3.56
C ASP A 4 -62.99 20.10 -3.53
N GLY A 5 -62.19 21.02 -2.97
CA GLY A 5 -60.77 20.85 -2.70
C GLY A 5 -60.34 21.64 -1.45
N GLN A 6 -60.91 21.26 -0.31
CA GLN A 6 -60.60 21.71 1.05
C GLN A 6 -59.23 21.14 1.53
N LEU A 7 -58.40 22.04 2.10
CA LEU A 7 -57.39 21.87 3.17
C LEU A 7 -56.45 20.64 3.22
N ALA A 8 -55.15 20.90 3.42
CA ALA A 8 -54.47 20.74 4.72
C ALA A 8 -52.96 20.45 4.55
N ALA A 9 -52.14 21.16 5.32
CA ALA A 9 -50.76 20.78 5.59
C ALA A 9 -50.72 19.48 6.40
N VAL A 10 -49.83 18.56 6.03
CA VAL A 10 -49.34 17.51 6.92
C VAL A 10 -47.81 17.45 6.83
N ALA A 11 -47.17 17.99 7.85
CA ALA A 11 -45.89 17.45 8.28
C ALA A 11 -46.17 16.14 9.01
N SER A 12 -45.42 15.08 8.69
CA SER A 12 -45.11 14.01 9.64
C SER A 12 -43.94 13.19 9.11
N GLY A 13 -42.90 13.14 9.94
CA GLY A 13 -41.64 12.47 9.67
C GLY A 13 -41.82 11.00 9.35
N HIS A 14 -41.03 10.52 8.40
CA HIS A 14 -40.75 9.12 8.25
C HIS A 14 -39.43 8.84 8.95
N GLY A 15 -39.53 7.94 9.93
CA GLY A 15 -38.57 7.70 10.98
C GLY A 15 -37.11 7.74 10.55
N ALA A 16 -36.31 8.38 11.38
CA ALA A 16 -35.04 7.80 11.77
C ALA A 16 -35.33 6.36 12.21
N ALA A 17 -35.35 5.43 11.25
CA ALA A 17 -35.06 4.05 11.55
C ALA A 17 -33.72 4.11 12.27
N GLU A 18 -33.73 3.79 13.55
CA GLU A 18 -32.52 3.64 14.33
C GLU A 18 -31.60 2.76 13.49
N LEU A 19 -30.56 3.37 12.93
CA LEU A 19 -29.39 2.65 12.48
C LEU A 19 -28.84 2.06 13.77
N GLY A 20 -29.35 0.89 14.18
CA GLY A 20 -28.70 0.08 15.21
C GLY A 20 -27.24 -0.10 14.81
N ASP A 21 -26.37 -0.37 15.79
CA ASP A 21 -24.91 -0.38 15.62
C ASP A 21 -24.50 -0.92 14.24
N LEU A 22 -24.07 0.00 13.38
CA LEU A 22 -23.61 -0.34 12.04
C LEU A 22 -22.42 -1.29 12.20
N PRO A 23 -22.32 -2.34 11.38
CA PRO A 23 -21.20 -3.26 11.48
C PRO A 23 -19.89 -2.51 11.18
N GLU A 24 -18.98 -2.48 12.15
CA GLU A 24 -17.62 -1.97 11.94
C GLU A 24 -16.80 -2.99 11.14
N TRP A 25 -15.92 -2.49 10.27
CA TRP A 25 -14.96 -3.34 9.57
C TRP A 25 -13.98 -3.96 10.56
N ASN A 26 -13.89 -5.28 10.60
CA ASN A 26 -12.88 -5.97 11.40
C ASN A 26 -11.52 -5.88 10.69
N LEU A 27 -10.57 -5.19 11.33
CA LEU A 27 -9.21 -5.00 10.80
C LEU A 27 -8.16 -5.89 11.47
N ALA A 28 -8.59 -6.82 12.34
CA ALA A 28 -7.68 -7.68 13.10
C ALA A 28 -6.81 -8.59 12.21
N ASP A 29 -7.24 -8.87 10.98
CA ASP A 29 -6.46 -9.62 9.99
C ASP A 29 -5.23 -8.83 9.49
N LEU A 30 -5.26 -7.49 9.60
CA LEU A 30 -4.12 -6.62 9.29
C LEU A 30 -3.27 -6.37 10.53
N TYR A 31 -3.89 -5.81 11.57
CA TYR A 31 -3.26 -5.53 12.86
C TYR A 31 -4.33 -5.57 13.95
N SER A 32 -3.97 -6.09 15.13
CA SER A 32 -4.92 -6.26 16.26
C SER A 32 -5.51 -4.95 16.79
N GLY A 33 -4.90 -3.80 16.46
CA GLY A 33 -5.40 -2.49 16.85
C GLY A 33 -4.37 -1.37 16.63
N MET A 34 -4.78 -0.13 16.86
CA MET A 34 -3.95 1.07 16.66
C MET A 34 -2.66 1.07 17.50
N GLN A 35 -2.70 0.39 18.65
CA GLN A 35 -1.58 0.31 19.60
C GLN A 35 -0.83 -1.02 19.54
N ALA A 36 -1.17 -1.86 18.57
CA ALA A 36 -0.58 -3.17 18.36
C ALA A 36 0.95 -3.11 18.26
N ALA A 37 1.60 -4.07 18.91
CA ALA A 37 3.07 -4.15 18.91
C ALA A 37 3.59 -4.46 17.50
N GLU A 38 2.87 -5.29 16.75
CA GLU A 38 3.15 -5.64 15.37
C GLU A 38 3.10 -4.42 14.43
N LEU A 39 2.14 -3.52 14.58
CA LEU A 39 2.04 -2.30 13.77
C LEU A 39 3.26 -1.39 14.00
N LYS A 40 3.61 -1.16 15.28
CA LYS A 40 4.77 -0.33 15.64
C LYS A 40 6.08 -0.90 15.10
N ARG A 41 6.24 -2.22 15.21
CA ARG A 41 7.40 -2.95 14.66
C ARG A 41 7.46 -2.80 13.15
N ASP A 42 6.34 -2.96 12.46
CA ASP A 42 6.29 -2.94 11.01
C ASP A 42 6.53 -1.53 10.45
N ILE A 43 6.02 -0.47 11.10
CA ILE A 43 6.35 0.93 10.79
C ILE A 43 7.86 1.19 10.92
N ALA A 44 8.46 0.76 12.04
CA ALA A 44 9.89 0.93 12.27
C ALA A 44 10.73 0.12 11.27
N LYS A 45 10.29 -1.10 10.94
CA LYS A 45 10.92 -1.96 9.96
C LYS A 45 10.89 -1.33 8.57
N ALA A 46 9.74 -0.84 8.10
CA ALA A 46 9.62 -0.21 6.79
C ALA A 46 10.57 0.99 6.65
N ALA A 47 10.64 1.86 7.66
CA ALA A 47 11.55 3.01 7.64
C ALA A 47 13.04 2.58 7.59
N GLN A 48 13.44 1.63 8.43
CA GLN A 48 14.82 1.15 8.48
C GLN A 48 15.21 0.39 7.20
N ASP A 49 14.32 -0.46 6.69
CA ASP A 49 14.56 -1.25 5.50
C ASP A 49 14.66 -0.36 4.26
N ALA A 50 13.86 0.70 4.16
CA ALA A 50 13.93 1.65 3.04
C ALA A 50 15.29 2.36 2.96
N ILE A 51 15.80 2.86 4.08
CA ILE A 51 17.15 3.47 4.16
C ILE A 51 18.23 2.44 3.81
N SER A 52 18.09 1.22 4.33
CA SER A 52 19.06 0.15 4.11
C SER A 52 19.06 -0.30 2.64
N PHE A 53 17.87 -0.34 2.02
CA PHE A 53 17.67 -0.64 0.61
C PHE A 53 18.33 0.41 -0.28
N GLU A 54 18.08 1.70 -0.02
CA GLU A 54 18.74 2.79 -0.75
C GLU A 54 20.25 2.70 -0.62
N THR A 55 20.76 2.59 0.61
CA THR A 55 22.20 2.50 0.89
C THR A 55 22.86 1.34 0.15
N ARG A 56 22.15 0.22 0.00
CA ARG A 56 22.67 -0.99 -0.62
C ARG A 56 22.67 -0.93 -2.13
N TRP A 57 21.62 -0.39 -2.74
CA TRP A 57 21.34 -0.59 -4.16
C TRP A 57 21.51 0.65 -5.03
N LYS A 58 21.42 1.85 -4.44
CA LYS A 58 21.50 3.10 -5.20
C LYS A 58 22.85 3.24 -5.92
N GLY A 59 22.80 3.53 -7.21
CA GLY A 59 23.94 3.64 -8.10
C GLY A 59 24.57 2.30 -8.48
N THR A 60 23.99 1.16 -8.09
CA THR A 60 24.56 -0.18 -8.34
C THR A 60 23.77 -1.01 -9.34
N LEU A 61 22.52 -0.64 -9.65
CA LEU A 61 21.59 -1.51 -10.38
C LEU A 61 22.07 -1.85 -11.79
N ALA A 62 22.62 -0.89 -12.53
CA ALA A 62 23.17 -1.12 -13.86
C ALA A 62 24.31 -2.15 -13.84
N ALA A 63 25.26 -1.99 -12.92
CA ALA A 63 26.37 -2.92 -12.77
C ALA A 63 25.90 -4.32 -12.35
N GLU A 64 24.90 -4.42 -11.47
CA GLU A 64 24.32 -5.71 -11.09
C GLU A 64 23.51 -6.34 -12.24
N ALA A 65 22.91 -5.56 -13.12
CA ALA A 65 22.20 -6.05 -14.30
C ALA A 65 23.17 -6.56 -15.38
N GLU A 66 24.26 -5.84 -15.66
CA GLU A 66 25.30 -6.23 -16.62
C GLU A 66 25.97 -7.57 -16.27
N ARG A 67 25.97 -7.94 -14.99
CA ARG A 67 26.48 -9.23 -14.51
C ARG A 67 25.54 -10.41 -14.83
N GLY A 68 24.38 -10.15 -15.43
CA GLY A 68 23.40 -11.17 -15.81
C GLY A 68 22.98 -12.02 -14.61
N ALA A 69 22.85 -13.33 -14.82
CA ALA A 69 22.48 -14.30 -13.78
C ALA A 69 23.43 -14.36 -12.57
N ALA A 70 24.66 -13.86 -12.69
CA ALA A 70 25.63 -13.79 -11.58
C ALA A 70 25.52 -12.47 -10.77
N GLY A 71 24.73 -11.52 -11.26
CA GLY A 71 24.39 -10.30 -10.56
C GLY A 71 23.32 -10.50 -9.51
N ARG A 72 22.99 -9.42 -8.79
CA ARG A 72 22.01 -9.46 -7.70
C ARG A 72 20.76 -8.62 -7.95
N LEU A 73 20.46 -8.31 -9.20
CA LEU A 73 19.26 -7.54 -9.56
C LEU A 73 17.96 -8.20 -9.07
N GLY A 74 17.86 -9.53 -9.16
CA GLY A 74 16.70 -10.28 -8.64
C GLY A 74 16.61 -10.32 -7.10
N GLU A 75 17.71 -10.04 -6.38
CA GLU A 75 17.66 -9.82 -4.93
C GLU A 75 17.11 -8.42 -4.62
N ALA A 76 17.56 -7.40 -5.37
CA ALA A 76 17.06 -6.04 -5.23
C ALA A 76 15.55 -5.97 -5.53
N LEU A 77 15.09 -6.62 -6.60
CA LEU A 77 13.67 -6.66 -6.96
C LEU A 77 12.81 -7.28 -5.85
N ARG A 78 13.18 -8.46 -5.34
CA ARG A 78 12.43 -9.12 -4.26
C ARG A 78 12.41 -8.31 -2.97
N ALA A 79 13.51 -7.64 -2.65
CA ALA A 79 13.58 -6.76 -1.47
C ALA A 79 12.70 -5.52 -1.64
N TYR A 80 12.65 -4.94 -2.85
CA TYR A 80 11.76 -3.83 -3.18
C TYR A 80 10.28 -4.25 -3.07
N GLU A 81 9.89 -5.38 -3.66
CA GLU A 81 8.52 -5.91 -3.60
C GLU A 81 8.06 -6.15 -2.16
N ALA A 82 8.90 -6.79 -1.34
CA ALA A 82 8.58 -7.06 0.06
C ALA A 82 8.40 -5.76 0.87
N LEU A 83 9.12 -4.70 0.51
CA LEU A 83 9.02 -3.41 1.17
C LEU A 83 7.76 -2.65 0.74
N GLU A 84 7.43 -2.64 -0.55
CA GLU A 84 6.18 -2.07 -1.08
C GLU A 84 4.96 -2.79 -0.49
N GLU A 85 5.00 -4.12 -0.35
CA GLU A 85 3.93 -4.89 0.29
C GLU A 85 3.75 -4.48 1.77
N LEU A 86 4.86 -4.33 2.50
CA LEU A 86 4.83 -3.91 3.90
C LEU A 86 4.27 -2.49 4.05
N ILE A 87 4.74 -1.54 3.25
CA ILE A 87 4.27 -0.15 3.25
C ILE A 87 2.78 -0.12 2.89
N GLY A 88 2.39 -0.82 1.83
CA GLY A 88 1.00 -0.94 1.38
C GLY A 88 0.08 -1.43 2.50
N ARG A 89 0.45 -2.52 3.20
CA ARG A 89 -0.31 -3.05 4.34
C ARG A 89 -0.50 -2.00 5.45
N ILE A 90 0.58 -1.29 5.82
CA ILE A 90 0.56 -0.25 6.87
C ILE A 90 -0.38 0.89 6.47
N VAL A 91 -0.23 1.42 5.26
CA VAL A 91 -1.03 2.55 4.75
C VAL A 91 -2.50 2.16 4.62
N SER A 92 -2.80 0.97 4.07
CA SER A 92 -4.17 0.47 3.97
C SER A 92 -4.83 0.36 5.33
N TYR A 93 -4.15 -0.20 6.34
CA TYR A 93 -4.69 -0.26 7.69
C TYR A 93 -5.00 1.12 8.25
N ALA A 94 -4.07 2.07 8.14
CA ALA A 94 -4.26 3.43 8.64
C ALA A 94 -5.44 4.13 7.97
N GLY A 95 -5.57 3.98 6.64
CA GLY A 95 -6.66 4.54 5.86
C GLY A 95 -8.02 3.96 6.27
N LEU A 96 -8.10 2.64 6.49
CA LEU A 96 -9.33 1.97 6.93
C LEU A 96 -9.73 2.37 8.36
N VAL A 97 -8.75 2.45 9.28
CA VAL A 97 -9.00 2.93 10.65
C VAL A 97 -9.58 4.35 10.60
N TYR A 98 -8.96 5.25 9.85
CA TYR A 98 -9.44 6.63 9.72
C TYR A 98 -10.82 6.72 9.07
N ALA A 99 -11.06 5.97 8.00
CA ALA A 99 -12.35 5.95 7.31
C ALA A 99 -13.50 5.45 8.20
N GLY A 100 -13.23 4.58 9.18
CA GLY A 100 -14.25 4.10 10.11
C GLY A 100 -14.81 5.18 11.04
N ASN A 101 -14.04 6.23 11.36
CA ASN A 101 -14.54 7.42 12.05
C ASN A 101 -13.57 8.60 11.85
N THR A 102 -13.87 9.46 10.89
CA THR A 102 -13.01 10.59 10.51
C THR A 102 -13.06 11.77 11.49
N ALA A 103 -14.04 11.79 12.41
CA ALA A 103 -14.15 12.80 13.45
C ALA A 103 -13.33 12.44 14.72
N ASP A 104 -12.82 11.21 14.79
CA ASP A 104 -11.99 10.75 15.92
C ASP A 104 -10.57 11.32 15.82
N PRO A 105 -10.13 12.16 16.77
CA PRO A 105 -8.81 12.77 16.73
C PRO A 105 -7.66 11.77 16.89
N GLN A 106 -7.88 10.63 17.56
CA GLN A 106 -6.86 9.59 17.72
C GLN A 106 -6.62 8.86 16.40
N ARG A 107 -7.69 8.55 15.66
CA ARG A 107 -7.61 7.92 14.33
C ARG A 107 -6.97 8.86 13.32
N ALA A 108 -7.36 10.14 13.32
CA ALA A 108 -6.76 11.17 12.47
C ALA A 108 -5.25 11.33 12.75
N LYS A 109 -4.84 11.35 14.03
CA LYS A 109 -3.43 11.41 14.41
C LYS A 109 -2.65 10.20 13.92
N LEU A 110 -3.14 8.98 14.16
CA LEU A 110 -2.47 7.76 13.70
C LEU A 110 -2.28 7.77 12.17
N TYR A 111 -3.33 8.16 11.44
CA TYR A 111 -3.26 8.25 9.98
C TYR A 111 -2.20 9.25 9.53
N GLY A 112 -2.16 10.45 10.11
CA GLY A 112 -1.13 11.47 9.83
C GLY A 112 0.28 10.97 10.11
N ASP A 113 0.51 10.41 11.30
CA ASP A 113 1.82 9.88 11.72
C ASP A 113 2.30 8.76 10.77
N ILE A 114 1.40 7.89 10.30
CA ILE A 114 1.73 6.83 9.34
C ILE A 114 1.99 7.41 7.95
N GLN A 115 1.16 8.34 7.47
CA GLN A 115 1.34 8.97 6.16
C GLN A 115 2.70 9.67 6.05
N GLU A 116 3.10 10.43 7.08
CA GLU A 116 4.42 11.07 7.14
C GLU A 116 5.54 10.03 7.01
N LYS A 117 5.54 9.02 7.89
CA LYS A 117 6.59 7.99 7.91
C LYS A 117 6.67 7.16 6.64
N MET A 118 5.53 6.80 6.07
CA MET A 118 5.49 5.98 4.85
C MET A 118 5.85 6.81 3.62
N THR A 119 5.51 8.11 3.60
CA THR A 119 5.98 9.04 2.54
C THR A 119 7.51 9.16 2.58
N ASP A 120 8.09 9.35 3.77
CA ASP A 120 9.54 9.40 3.93
C ASP A 120 10.20 8.08 3.50
N ALA A 121 9.64 6.93 3.91
CA ALA A 121 10.15 5.62 3.50
C ALA A 121 10.08 5.42 1.97
N SER A 122 8.95 5.75 1.33
CA SER A 122 8.80 5.64 -0.13
C SER A 122 9.75 6.57 -0.90
N ALA A 123 10.11 7.74 -0.34
CA ALA A 123 11.08 8.63 -0.96
C ALA A 123 12.46 7.96 -1.14
N HIS A 124 12.88 7.14 -0.18
CA HIS A 124 14.13 6.36 -0.25
C HIS A 124 14.09 5.28 -1.35
N LEU A 125 12.92 4.93 -1.89
CA LEU A 125 12.77 3.90 -2.92
C LEU A 125 12.66 4.45 -4.34
N LEU A 126 12.45 5.76 -4.50
CA LEU A 126 12.27 6.40 -5.81
C LEU A 126 13.42 6.13 -6.78
N PHE A 127 14.65 6.06 -6.28
CA PHE A 127 15.82 5.78 -7.12
C PHE A 127 15.70 4.44 -7.86
N PHE A 128 15.02 3.45 -7.28
CA PHE A 128 14.96 2.10 -7.83
C PHE A 128 14.27 2.11 -9.20
N ALA A 129 13.07 2.68 -9.27
CA ALA A 129 12.35 2.84 -10.54
C ALA A 129 13.11 3.77 -11.51
N LEU A 130 13.70 4.85 -11.00
CA LEU A 130 14.44 5.81 -11.82
C LEU A 130 15.70 5.20 -12.45
N GLU A 131 16.47 4.41 -11.70
CA GLU A 131 17.67 3.74 -12.20
C GLU A 131 17.33 2.57 -13.12
N LEU A 132 16.30 1.78 -12.81
CA LEU A 132 15.85 0.72 -13.72
C LEU A 132 15.43 1.28 -15.09
N ASN A 133 14.75 2.43 -15.14
CA ASN A 133 14.37 3.10 -16.39
C ASN A 133 15.56 3.53 -17.26
N LEU A 134 16.79 3.50 -16.75
CA LEU A 134 18.01 3.81 -17.50
C LEU A 134 18.72 2.57 -18.04
N ILE A 135 18.31 1.37 -17.64
CA ILE A 135 18.92 0.10 -18.06
C ILE A 135 18.11 -0.42 -19.25
N ASP A 136 18.80 -0.93 -20.26
CA ASP A 136 18.14 -1.56 -21.41
C ASP A 136 17.33 -2.80 -20.98
N ASP A 137 16.10 -2.92 -21.47
CA ASP A 137 15.18 -4.01 -21.13
C ASP A 137 15.81 -5.40 -21.36
N ALA A 138 16.60 -5.57 -22.43
CA ALA A 138 17.25 -6.86 -22.71
C ALA A 138 18.31 -7.21 -21.65
N VAL A 139 18.95 -6.22 -21.04
CA VAL A 139 19.91 -6.40 -19.94
C VAL A 139 19.18 -6.80 -18.66
N ILE A 140 18.07 -6.12 -18.34
CA ILE A 140 17.20 -6.47 -17.20
C ILE A 140 16.68 -7.90 -17.37
N GLU A 141 16.11 -8.23 -18.52
CA GLU A 141 15.60 -9.58 -18.82
C GLU A 141 16.70 -10.65 -18.69
N GLY A 142 17.90 -10.36 -19.20
CA GLY A 142 19.06 -11.25 -19.06
C GLY A 142 19.47 -11.47 -17.60
N ALA A 143 19.42 -10.43 -16.78
CA ALA A 143 19.75 -10.48 -15.35
C ALA A 143 18.72 -11.23 -14.51
N LEU A 144 17.45 -11.14 -14.87
CA LEU A 144 16.34 -11.81 -14.16
C LEU A 144 16.10 -13.25 -14.64
N ARG A 145 16.84 -13.72 -15.64
CA ARG A 145 16.69 -15.06 -16.22
C ARG A 145 17.40 -16.14 -15.38
N VAL A 146 16.93 -16.40 -14.15
CA VAL A 146 17.09 -17.70 -13.47
C VAL A 146 15.89 -17.93 -12.54
N GLY A 147 14.99 -18.84 -12.95
CA GLY A 147 13.80 -19.20 -12.15
C GLY A 147 12.52 -19.58 -12.91
N GLY A 148 12.56 -19.79 -14.24
CA GLY A 148 11.53 -20.53 -14.97
C GLY A 148 10.46 -19.71 -15.70
N VAL A 149 10.71 -19.46 -16.99
CA VAL A 149 9.72 -19.65 -18.07
C VAL A 149 10.48 -20.15 -19.31
N ALA A 150 10.96 -21.39 -19.24
CA ALA A 150 11.28 -22.17 -20.42
C ALA A 150 10.01 -22.94 -20.80
N GLY A 151 9.24 -22.42 -21.75
CA GLY A 151 8.14 -23.16 -22.37
C GLY A 151 6.86 -22.35 -22.55
N ILE A 152 6.77 -21.63 -23.66
CA ILE A 152 5.59 -21.56 -24.54
C ILE A 152 6.02 -20.86 -25.84
N ASP A 153 6.80 -21.57 -26.65
CA ASP A 153 6.79 -21.30 -28.09
C ASP A 153 7.01 -22.63 -28.81
N GLN A 154 5.91 -23.33 -29.08
CA GLN A 154 5.87 -24.38 -30.08
C GLN A 154 5.41 -23.73 -31.40
N PRO A 155 6.19 -23.80 -32.49
CA PRO A 155 5.68 -23.41 -33.79
C PRO A 155 4.69 -24.46 -34.30
N GLY A 156 3.53 -24.00 -34.74
CA GLY A 156 2.61 -24.76 -35.59
C GLY A 156 2.99 -24.68 -37.06
#